data_AF-A0A7V9JY55-F1
#
_entry.id   AF-A0A7V9JY55-F1
#
_cell.length_a   1.000
_cell.length_b   1.000
_cell.length_c   1.000
_cell.angle_alpha   90.00
_cell.angle_beta   90.00
_cell.angle_gamma   90.00
#
_symmetry.space_group_name_H-M   'P 1'
#
loop_
_entity.id
_entity.type
_entity.pdbx_description
1 polymer ?
#
loop_
_entity_poly.entity_id
_entity_poly.type
_entity_poly.pdbx_seq_one_letter_code
_entity_poly.pdbx_strand_id
1 'polypeptide(L)'
;SYAFAAAAVAGGRVRVDGLGRATAQGDLAFVEVMARMGCDVSVTDGWTEVRRTPGAPLQGVEVDLADCSDTAQTLAVVAAVAEGPTRVTGIGFIRAKETDRIAAIVTELRRCGVEADEEPDGFVVRPRPGGVHGARVETYDDHRMAMSFAVLGLAVPGITIVDPGCVAKTFPSFFTMLDALRPGRT
;
A
#
# COMPACT_ATOMS: atom_id res chain seq x y z
N SER A 1 7.18 3.80 1.59
CA SER A 1 5.72 3.64 1.32
C SER A 1 4.93 3.01 2.48
N TYR A 2 5.29 1.83 3.01
CA TYR A 2 4.44 1.07 3.96
C TYR A 2 3.96 1.83 5.20
N ALA A 3 4.85 2.58 5.86
CA ALA A 3 4.51 3.35 7.05
C ALA A 3 3.50 4.47 6.73
N PHE A 4 3.65 5.16 5.60
CA PHE A 4 2.68 6.16 5.14
C PHE A 4 1.35 5.52 4.73
N ALA A 5 1.40 4.35 4.09
CA ALA A 5 0.21 3.58 3.77
C ALA A 5 -0.54 3.12 5.02
N ALA A 6 0.14 2.85 6.14
CA ALA A 6 -0.52 2.55 7.41
C ALA A 6 -1.38 3.72 7.91
N ALA A 7 -0.85 4.94 7.90
CA ALA A 7 -1.64 6.15 8.18
C ALA A 7 -2.79 6.33 7.19
N ALA A 8 -2.52 6.11 5.90
CA ALA A 8 -3.53 6.23 4.86
C ALA A 8 -4.65 5.19 5.03
N VAL A 9 -4.36 3.93 5.37
CA VAL A 9 -5.35 2.83 5.45
C VAL A 9 -6.10 2.84 6.78
N ALA A 10 -5.40 2.96 7.91
CA ALA A 10 -6.00 2.90 9.24
C ALA A 10 -6.52 4.26 9.74
N GLY A 11 -6.08 5.36 9.13
CA GLY A 11 -6.23 6.71 9.70
C GLY A 11 -5.19 6.97 10.79
N GLY A 12 -5.06 8.24 11.18
CA GLY A 12 -4.02 8.70 12.11
C GLY A 12 -2.94 9.48 11.39
N ARG A 13 -1.71 9.44 11.91
CA ARG A 13 -0.54 10.11 11.34
C ARG A 13 0.70 9.26 11.47
N VAL A 14 1.56 9.32 10.48
CA VAL A 14 2.90 8.73 10.51
C VAL A 14 3.90 9.75 9.99
N ARG A 15 4.94 10.00 10.78
CA ARG A 15 6.09 10.81 10.40
C ARG A 15 7.31 9.91 10.25
N VAL A 16 8.08 10.16 9.21
CA VAL A 16 9.39 9.55 8.99
C VAL A 16 10.43 10.67 9.00
N ASP A 17 11.25 10.68 10.04
CA ASP A 17 12.41 11.57 10.15
C ASP A 17 13.53 11.11 9.19
N GLY A 18 14.34 12.05 8.71
CA GLY A 18 15.40 11.81 7.73
C GLY A 18 14.93 11.65 6.29
N LEU A 19 13.61 11.57 6.05
CA LEU A 19 13.01 11.59 4.72
C LEU A 19 12.51 13.00 4.40
N GLY A 20 13.35 13.80 3.75
CA GLY A 20 13.05 15.20 3.43
C GLY A 20 13.01 15.47 1.93
N ARG A 21 12.88 16.75 1.55
CA ARG A 21 12.84 17.20 0.15
C ARG A 21 14.05 16.78 -0.69
N ALA A 22 15.18 16.50 -0.06
CA ALA A 22 16.42 16.08 -0.71
C ALA A 22 16.53 14.57 -0.94
N THR A 23 15.58 13.76 -0.46
CA THR A 23 15.62 12.30 -0.62
C THR A 23 15.21 11.87 -2.04
N ALA A 24 15.58 10.65 -2.42
CA ALA A 24 15.31 10.07 -3.73
C ALA A 24 13.83 10.18 -4.15
N GLN A 25 13.61 10.53 -5.42
CA GLN A 25 12.30 10.89 -5.97
C GLN A 25 11.21 9.82 -5.78
N GLY A 26 11.57 8.53 -5.78
CA GLY A 26 10.59 7.43 -5.70
C GLY A 26 9.78 7.40 -4.39
N ASP A 27 10.38 7.79 -3.26
CA ASP A 27 9.66 7.84 -1.98
C ASP A 27 8.75 9.09 -1.88
N LEU A 28 9.16 10.20 -2.50
CA LEU A 28 8.35 11.41 -2.58
C LEU A 28 7.15 11.22 -3.52
N ALA A 29 7.33 10.50 -4.62
CA ALA A 29 6.25 10.18 -5.54
C ALA A 29 5.09 9.43 -4.85
N PHE A 30 5.39 8.52 -3.91
CA PHE A 30 4.35 7.80 -3.18
C PHE A 30 3.53 8.73 -2.27
N VAL A 31 4.17 9.67 -1.57
CA VAL A 31 3.45 10.61 -0.69
C VAL A 31 2.63 11.62 -1.49
N GLU A 32 3.08 12.00 -2.69
CA GLU A 32 2.28 12.80 -3.62
C GLU A 32 1.00 12.05 -4.04
N VAL A 33 1.09 10.75 -4.29
CA VAL A 33 -0.11 9.91 -4.54
C VAL A 33 -1.03 9.90 -3.31
N MET A 34 -0.48 9.76 -2.09
CA MET A 34 -1.30 9.84 -0.87
C MET A 34 -2.04 11.17 -0.74
N ALA A 35 -1.38 12.29 -1.09
CA ALA A 35 -2.02 13.61 -1.12
C ALA A 35 -3.17 13.67 -2.13
N ARG A 36 -2.96 13.13 -3.35
CA ARG A 36 -4.00 13.05 -4.39
C ARG A 36 -5.18 12.15 -3.99
N MET A 37 -4.93 11.12 -3.17
CA MET A 37 -5.97 10.28 -2.59
C MET A 37 -6.67 10.93 -1.38
N GLY A 38 -6.28 12.14 -0.96
CA GLY A 38 -6.96 12.91 0.09
C GLY A 38 -6.29 12.88 1.47
N CYS A 39 -5.06 12.38 1.59
CA CYS A 39 -4.29 12.53 2.83
C CYS A 39 -3.73 13.96 2.95
N ASP A 40 -3.58 14.44 4.19
CA ASP A 40 -2.79 15.62 4.51
C ASP A 40 -1.31 15.22 4.55
N VAL A 41 -0.49 15.84 3.69
CA VAL A 41 0.91 15.48 3.49
C VAL A 41 1.78 16.71 3.73
N SER A 42 2.73 16.58 4.65
CA SER A 42 3.70 17.61 4.97
C SER A 42 5.11 17.10 4.70
N VAL A 43 5.82 17.79 3.81
CA VAL A 43 7.22 17.47 3.46
C VAL A 43 8.10 18.65 3.86
N THR A 44 9.14 18.38 4.67
CA THR A 44 10.14 19.35 5.08
C THR A 44 11.53 18.90 4.63
N ASP A 45 12.58 19.64 4.99
CA ASP A 45 13.95 19.24 4.68
C ASP A 45 14.42 18.06 5.57
N GLY A 46 13.81 17.86 6.73
CA GLY A 46 14.23 16.85 7.70
C GLY A 46 13.25 15.70 7.94
N TRP A 47 11.98 15.83 7.51
CA TRP A 47 10.96 14.81 7.73
C TRP A 47 9.81 14.92 6.74
N THR A 48 9.10 13.80 6.57
CA THR A 48 7.85 13.68 5.82
C THR A 48 6.77 13.07 6.70
N GLU A 49 5.58 13.64 6.70
CA GLU A 49 4.42 13.18 7.46
C GLU A 49 3.22 12.98 6.52
N VAL A 50 2.51 11.88 6.72
CA VAL A 50 1.21 11.62 6.10
C VAL A 50 0.19 11.44 7.22
N ARG A 51 -0.93 12.15 7.10
CA ARG A 51 -2.05 12.13 8.03
C ARG A 51 -3.36 11.91 7.27
N ARG A 52 -4.22 11.07 7.83
CA ARG A 52 -5.62 10.94 7.39
C ARG A 52 -6.51 10.95 8.63
N THR A 53 -7.48 11.85 8.68
CA THR A 53 -8.50 11.83 9.75
C THR A 53 -9.23 10.48 9.70
N PRO A 54 -9.38 9.76 10.83
CA PRO A 54 -10.16 8.52 10.87
C PRO A 54 -11.57 8.72 10.29
N GLY A 55 -11.98 7.85 9.37
CA GLY A 55 -13.27 7.94 8.67
C GLY A 55 -13.33 8.94 7.51
N ALA A 56 -12.30 9.77 7.29
CA ALA A 56 -12.23 10.56 6.06
C ALA A 56 -11.97 9.64 4.86
N PRO A 57 -12.71 9.80 3.75
CA PRO A 57 -12.61 8.88 2.62
C PRO A 57 -11.31 9.10 1.85
N LEU A 58 -10.72 8.00 1.39
CA LEU A 58 -9.69 8.04 0.36
C LEU A 58 -10.34 8.07 -1.02
N GLN A 59 -9.79 8.88 -1.91
CA GLN A 59 -10.23 9.00 -3.30
C GLN A 59 -9.41 8.08 -4.20
N GLY A 60 -10.07 7.53 -5.22
CA GLY A 60 -9.39 6.79 -6.28
C GLY A 60 -8.56 7.71 -7.18
N VAL A 61 -7.51 7.19 -7.79
CA VAL A 61 -6.59 7.95 -8.65
C VAL A 61 -6.15 7.17 -9.88
N GLU A 62 -5.76 7.87 -10.95
CA GLU A 62 -5.03 7.28 -12.06
C GLU A 62 -3.56 7.69 -11.98
N VAL A 63 -2.63 6.73 -12.04
CA VAL A 63 -1.21 7.01 -11.85
C VAL A 63 -0.31 6.08 -12.66
N ASP A 64 0.71 6.66 -13.29
CA ASP A 64 1.83 5.94 -13.85
C ASP A 64 2.89 5.73 -12.76
N LEU A 65 3.32 4.48 -12.54
CA LEU A 65 4.33 4.13 -11.54
C LEU A 65 5.64 3.62 -12.17
N ALA A 66 5.96 3.95 -13.43
CA ALA A 66 7.20 3.50 -14.07
C ALA A 66 8.45 3.81 -13.21
N ASP A 67 8.53 5.03 -12.67
CA ASP A 67 9.66 5.50 -11.86
C ASP A 67 9.60 5.09 -10.38
N CYS A 68 8.48 4.53 -9.91
CA CYS A 68 8.29 4.12 -8.51
C CYS A 68 7.56 2.78 -8.38
N SER A 69 7.81 1.87 -9.34
CA SER A 69 7.09 0.60 -9.53
C SER A 69 7.08 -0.32 -8.32
N ASP A 70 8.07 -0.18 -7.45
CA ASP A 70 8.23 -0.92 -6.20
C ASP A 70 7.19 -0.55 -5.12
N THR A 71 6.41 0.51 -5.35
CA THR A 71 5.30 0.93 -4.48
C THR A 71 3.94 0.40 -4.93
N ALA A 72 3.87 -0.31 -6.06
CA ALA A 72 2.61 -0.73 -6.68
C ALA A 72 1.74 -1.61 -5.76
N GLN A 73 2.32 -2.63 -5.11
CA GLN A 73 1.60 -3.46 -4.14
C GLN A 73 1.04 -2.62 -2.97
N THR A 74 1.81 -1.63 -2.52
CA THR A 74 1.40 -0.76 -1.41
C THR A 74 0.26 0.17 -1.82
N LEU A 75 0.31 0.74 -3.03
CA LEU A 75 -0.80 1.54 -3.54
C LEU A 75 -2.05 0.70 -3.76
N ALA A 76 -1.92 -0.53 -4.23
CA ALA A 76 -3.04 -1.43 -4.48
C ALA A 76 -3.88 -1.68 -3.22
N VAL A 77 -3.24 -1.86 -2.06
CA VAL A 77 -3.96 -2.05 -0.79
C VAL A 77 -4.58 -0.77 -0.24
N VAL A 78 -3.99 0.41 -0.53
CA VAL A 78 -4.60 1.70 -0.20
C VAL A 78 -5.83 1.92 -1.08
N ALA A 79 -5.73 1.61 -2.37
CA ALA A 79 -6.82 1.69 -3.33
C ALA A 79 -8.00 0.77 -2.98
N ALA A 80 -7.74 -0.39 -2.38
CA ALA A 80 -8.77 -1.33 -1.94
C ALA A 80 -9.75 -0.73 -0.92
N VAL A 81 -9.32 0.29 -0.15
CA VAL A 81 -10.12 0.96 0.89
C VAL A 81 -10.53 2.39 0.49
N ALA A 82 -10.38 2.77 -0.77
CA ALA A 82 -10.86 4.04 -1.31
C ALA A 82 -12.36 3.99 -1.69
N GLU A 83 -12.97 5.14 -1.98
CA GLU A 83 -14.37 5.22 -2.47
C GLU A 83 -14.47 5.14 -4.00
N GLY A 84 -13.37 5.38 -4.72
CA GLY A 84 -13.33 5.41 -6.19
C GLY A 84 -12.31 4.44 -6.78
N PRO A 85 -12.42 4.15 -8.09
CA PRO A 85 -11.48 3.26 -8.76
C PRO A 85 -10.08 3.88 -8.80
N THR A 86 -9.07 3.03 -8.66
CA THR A 86 -7.67 3.41 -8.88
C THR A 86 -7.10 2.61 -10.04
N ARG A 87 -6.48 3.29 -10.99
CA ARG A 87 -5.80 2.68 -12.14
C ARG A 87 -4.31 2.96 -12.08
N VAL A 88 -3.52 1.91 -12.20
CA VAL A 88 -2.05 1.97 -12.20
C VAL A 88 -1.55 1.51 -13.57
N THR A 89 -0.64 2.27 -14.18
CA THR A 89 -0.02 1.97 -15.49
C THR A 89 1.51 2.06 -15.41
N GLY A 90 2.20 1.76 -16.52
CA GLY A 90 3.65 1.95 -16.65
C GLY A 90 4.51 0.88 -15.95
N ILE A 91 3.90 -0.18 -15.43
CA ILE A 91 4.56 -1.20 -14.59
C ILE A 91 4.54 -2.60 -15.20
N GLY A 92 4.26 -2.78 -16.49
CA GLY A 92 4.22 -4.11 -17.12
C GLY A 92 5.46 -4.98 -16.90
N PHE A 93 6.63 -4.37 -16.74
CA PHE A 93 7.88 -5.07 -16.46
C PHE A 93 7.92 -5.75 -15.07
N ILE A 94 7.07 -5.35 -14.11
CA ILE A 94 7.07 -5.97 -12.77
C ILE A 94 6.51 -7.39 -12.76
N ARG A 95 5.92 -7.83 -13.87
CA ARG A 95 5.49 -9.22 -14.09
C ARG A 95 6.66 -10.21 -14.11
N ALA A 96 7.86 -9.74 -14.46
CA ALA A 96 9.08 -10.54 -14.56
C ALA A 96 10.02 -10.39 -13.35
N LYS A 97 9.55 -9.81 -12.24
CA LYS A 97 10.32 -9.67 -11.00
C LYS A 97 10.26 -10.97 -10.18
N GLU A 98 10.29 -10.91 -8.85
CA GLU A 98 10.27 -12.11 -7.99
C GLU A 98 9.09 -13.05 -8.22
N THR A 99 7.94 -12.46 -8.56
CA THR A 99 6.72 -13.14 -9.02
C THR A 99 6.10 -12.27 -10.12
N ASP A 100 5.05 -12.77 -10.78
CA ASP A 100 4.17 -11.87 -11.52
C ASP A 100 3.40 -11.01 -10.52
N ARG A 101 3.99 -9.85 -10.17
CA ARG A 101 3.46 -8.95 -9.15
C ARG A 101 2.10 -8.39 -9.51
N ILE A 102 1.80 -8.21 -10.79
CA ILE A 102 0.48 -7.71 -11.22
C ILE A 102 -0.56 -8.80 -10.99
N ALA A 103 -0.28 -10.02 -11.45
CA ALA A 103 -1.17 -11.16 -11.24
C ALA A 103 -1.35 -11.46 -9.74
N ALA A 104 -0.29 -11.37 -8.95
CA ALA A 104 -0.34 -11.58 -7.50
C ALA A 104 -1.19 -10.53 -6.79
N ILE A 105 -1.01 -9.23 -7.09
CA ILE A 105 -1.84 -8.14 -6.53
C ILE A 105 -3.32 -8.41 -6.80
N VAL A 106 -3.68 -8.63 -8.07
CA VAL A 106 -5.07 -8.80 -8.48
C VAL A 106 -5.66 -10.07 -7.85
N THR A 107 -4.91 -11.17 -7.81
CA THR A 107 -5.35 -12.42 -7.19
C THR A 107 -5.66 -12.23 -5.71
N GLU A 108 -4.74 -11.64 -4.94
CA GLU A 108 -4.91 -11.51 -3.49
C GLU A 108 -5.95 -10.43 -3.12
N LEU A 109 -6.10 -9.36 -3.91
CA LEU A 109 -7.20 -8.41 -3.74
C LEU A 109 -8.56 -9.05 -3.98
N ARG A 110 -8.70 -9.87 -5.03
CA ARG A 110 -9.94 -10.62 -5.31
C ARG A 110 -10.28 -11.59 -4.17
N ARG A 111 -9.28 -12.22 -3.55
CA ARG A 111 -9.49 -13.05 -2.35
C ARG A 111 -9.98 -12.25 -1.13
N CYS A 112 -9.68 -10.96 -1.07
CA CYS A 112 -10.19 -10.04 -0.05
C CYS A 112 -11.56 -9.42 -0.44
N GLY A 113 -12.20 -9.89 -1.50
CA GLY A 113 -13.52 -9.44 -1.96
C GLY A 113 -13.50 -8.20 -2.85
N VAL A 114 -12.32 -7.67 -3.16
CA VAL A 114 -12.14 -6.46 -3.97
C VAL A 114 -12.25 -6.80 -5.46
N GLU A 115 -12.94 -5.95 -6.21
CA GLU A 115 -12.90 -6.06 -7.67
C GLU A 115 -11.58 -5.47 -8.17
N ALA A 116 -10.78 -6.28 -8.85
CA ALA A 116 -9.54 -5.85 -9.44
C ALA A 116 -9.31 -6.57 -10.75
N ASP A 117 -8.70 -5.91 -11.73
CA ASP A 117 -8.37 -6.48 -13.03
C ASP A 117 -6.93 -6.17 -13.41
N GLU A 118 -6.30 -7.14 -14.06
CA GLU A 118 -4.99 -6.95 -14.66
C GLU A 118 -5.13 -6.15 -15.96
N GLU A 119 -4.14 -5.31 -16.22
CA GLU A 119 -3.92 -4.69 -17.51
C GLU A 119 -2.52 -5.09 -18.03
N PRO A 120 -2.23 -4.96 -19.35
CA PRO A 120 -0.94 -5.36 -19.90
C PRO A 120 0.26 -4.73 -19.17
N ASP A 121 0.15 -3.44 -18.84
CA ASP A 121 1.18 -2.65 -18.18
C ASP A 121 0.80 -2.18 -16.76
N GLY A 122 -0.20 -2.81 -16.15
CA GLY A 122 -0.81 -2.25 -14.95
C GLY A 122 -1.94 -3.06 -14.34
N PHE A 123 -2.77 -2.39 -13.55
CA PHE A 123 -4.00 -2.97 -12.97
C PHE A 123 -5.02 -1.88 -12.62
N VAL A 124 -6.27 -2.28 -12.47
CA VAL A 124 -7.35 -1.44 -11.93
C VAL A 124 -7.89 -2.08 -10.67
N VAL A 125 -8.07 -1.28 -9.61
CA VAL A 125 -8.76 -1.66 -8.38
C VAL A 125 -10.06 -0.87 -8.30
N ARG A 126 -11.19 -1.57 -8.13
CA ARG A 126 -12.53 -1.01 -8.00
C ARG A 126 -13.11 -1.40 -6.63
N PRO A 127 -13.16 -0.47 -5.68
CA PRO A 127 -13.87 -0.66 -4.42
C PRO A 127 -15.35 -1.01 -4.69
N ARG A 128 -15.91 -1.93 -3.91
CA ARG A 128 -17.30 -2.37 -4.07
C ARG A 128 -18.14 -2.13 -2.81
N PRO A 129 -19.47 -2.00 -2.96
CA PRO A 129 -20.40 -2.12 -1.84
C PRO A 129 -20.15 -3.43 -1.08
N GLY A 130 -19.99 -3.36 0.24
CA GLY A 130 -19.59 -4.49 1.09
C GLY A 130 -18.14 -4.44 1.58
N GLY A 131 -17.30 -3.61 0.95
CA GLY A 131 -15.94 -3.35 1.39
C GLY A 131 -14.98 -4.54 1.23
N VAL A 132 -13.83 -4.43 1.88
CA VAL A 132 -12.79 -5.47 1.91
C VAL A 132 -13.05 -6.42 3.07
N HIS A 133 -12.88 -7.72 2.87
CA HIS A 133 -12.97 -8.72 3.94
C HIS A 133 -11.64 -9.42 4.19
N GLY A 134 -11.50 -10.00 5.38
CA GLY A 134 -10.33 -10.81 5.74
C GLY A 134 -10.15 -12.02 4.82
N ALA A 135 -8.90 -12.39 4.58
CA ALA A 135 -8.50 -13.52 3.75
C ALA A 135 -7.10 -14.00 4.17
N ARG A 136 -6.78 -15.25 3.81
CA ARG A 136 -5.41 -15.76 3.83
C ARG A 136 -4.71 -15.32 2.55
N VAL A 137 -3.65 -14.54 2.69
CA VAL A 137 -2.91 -13.92 1.60
C VAL A 137 -1.62 -14.69 1.34
N GLU A 138 -1.46 -15.17 0.11
CA GLU A 138 -0.22 -15.81 -0.35
C GLU A 138 0.81 -14.76 -0.76
N THR A 139 2.08 -14.98 -0.40
CA THR A 139 3.16 -13.99 -0.59
C THR A 139 4.03 -14.27 -1.80
N TYR A 140 4.02 -15.49 -2.33
CA TYR A 140 4.82 -15.89 -3.49
C TYR A 140 6.33 -15.66 -3.29
N ASP A 141 6.82 -15.79 -2.05
CA ASP A 141 8.19 -15.43 -1.65
C ASP A 141 8.56 -13.96 -1.95
N ASP A 142 7.54 -13.10 -2.13
CA ASP A 142 7.71 -11.67 -2.36
C ASP A 142 7.41 -10.88 -1.08
N HIS A 143 8.48 -10.42 -0.45
CA HIS A 143 8.44 -9.51 0.69
C HIS A 143 7.53 -8.28 0.50
N ARG A 144 7.37 -7.76 -0.73
CA ARG A 144 6.49 -6.60 -1.00
C ARG A 144 5.01 -6.98 -0.95
N MET A 145 4.65 -8.20 -1.35
CA MET A 145 3.29 -8.73 -1.18
C MET A 145 2.99 -8.86 0.31
N ALA A 146 3.91 -9.49 1.06
CA ALA A 146 3.76 -9.70 2.50
C ALA A 146 3.58 -8.38 3.26
N MET A 147 4.47 -7.40 3.05
CA MET A 147 4.41 -6.11 3.73
C MET A 147 3.17 -5.30 3.35
N SER A 148 2.78 -5.28 2.07
CA SER A 148 1.64 -4.47 1.63
C SER A 148 0.32 -5.01 2.18
N PHE A 149 0.08 -6.32 2.09
CA PHE A 149 -1.16 -6.90 2.64
C PHE A 149 -1.17 -6.91 4.17
N ALA A 150 -0.01 -6.94 4.84
CA ALA A 150 0.03 -6.74 6.29
C ALA A 150 -0.46 -5.33 6.68
N VAL A 151 -0.16 -4.29 5.88
CA VAL A 151 -0.70 -2.94 6.07
C VAL A 151 -2.22 -2.93 5.90
N LEU A 152 -2.77 -3.65 4.91
CA LEU A 152 -4.23 -3.79 4.75
C LEU A 152 -4.90 -4.34 6.01
N GLY A 153 -4.25 -5.31 6.67
CA GLY A 153 -4.71 -5.92 7.92
C GLY A 153 -4.83 -4.95 9.11
N LEU A 154 -4.29 -3.73 9.02
CA LEU A 154 -4.52 -2.69 10.04
C LEU A 154 -5.96 -2.15 10.03
N ALA A 155 -6.62 -2.13 8.87
CA ALA A 155 -7.99 -1.67 8.73
C ALA A 155 -9.00 -2.81 8.51
N VAL A 156 -8.53 -3.96 8.01
CA VAL A 156 -9.38 -5.11 7.66
C VAL A 156 -9.11 -6.28 8.58
N PRO A 157 -10.00 -6.58 9.54
CA PRO A 157 -9.86 -7.76 10.39
C PRO A 157 -9.83 -9.06 9.59
N GLY A 158 -9.03 -10.03 10.05
CA GLY A 158 -8.98 -11.37 9.46
C GLY A 158 -8.02 -11.54 8.28
N ILE A 159 -7.24 -10.52 7.90
CA ILE A 159 -6.12 -10.70 6.97
C ILE A 159 -5.01 -11.51 7.65
N THR A 160 -4.62 -12.63 7.03
CA THR A 160 -3.52 -13.49 7.50
C THR A 160 -2.47 -13.64 6.40
N ILE A 161 -1.21 -13.29 6.69
CA ILE A 161 -0.11 -13.37 5.72
C ILE A 161 0.55 -14.75 5.79
N VAL A 162 0.67 -15.43 4.66
CA VAL A 162 1.40 -16.69 4.54
C VAL A 162 2.89 -16.41 4.41
N ASP A 163 3.71 -17.16 5.15
CA ASP A 163 5.16 -16.93 5.23
C ASP A 163 5.54 -15.45 5.46
N PRO A 164 5.14 -14.86 6.60
CA PRO A 164 5.50 -13.49 6.91
C PRO A 164 7.02 -13.30 7.04
N GLY A 165 7.82 -14.37 7.20
CA GLY A 165 9.26 -14.30 7.36
C GLY A 165 10.01 -13.76 6.12
N CYS A 166 9.43 -13.89 4.93
CA CYS A 166 10.05 -13.41 3.68
C CYS A 166 10.38 -11.90 3.69
N VAL A 167 9.75 -11.10 4.58
CA VAL A 167 10.06 -9.67 4.74
C VAL A 167 11.51 -9.40 5.15
N ALA A 168 12.19 -10.37 5.78
CA ALA A 168 13.58 -10.24 6.20
C ALA A 168 14.56 -9.98 5.06
N LYS A 169 14.17 -10.25 3.80
CA LYS A 169 14.94 -9.92 2.60
C LYS A 169 15.30 -8.42 2.52
N THR A 170 14.40 -7.54 2.97
CA THR A 170 14.62 -6.08 2.89
C THR A 170 14.29 -5.32 4.16
N PHE A 171 13.41 -5.84 5.01
CA PHE A 171 12.99 -5.16 6.23
C PHE A 171 12.72 -6.14 7.39
N PRO A 172 13.76 -6.70 8.02
CA PRO A 172 13.61 -7.68 9.12
C PRO A 172 12.75 -7.19 10.29
N SER A 173 12.77 -5.89 10.60
CA SER A 173 11.99 -5.28 11.67
C SER A 173 10.61 -4.76 11.23
N PHE A 174 10.13 -5.17 10.06
CA PHE A 174 8.86 -4.68 9.49
C PHE A 174 7.68 -4.87 10.46
N PHE A 175 7.49 -6.06 11.00
CA PHE A 175 6.36 -6.33 11.90
C PHE A 175 6.48 -5.59 13.23
N THR A 176 7.70 -5.35 13.73
CA THR A 176 7.93 -4.49 14.90
C THR A 176 7.47 -3.05 14.62
N MET A 177 7.80 -2.51 13.44
CA MET A 177 7.33 -1.20 12.99
C MET A 177 5.80 -1.18 12.86
N LEU A 178 5.22 -2.19 12.21
CA LEU A 178 3.78 -2.27 11.99
C LEU A 178 3.00 -2.37 13.31
N ASP A 179 3.50 -3.14 14.27
CA ASP A 179 2.90 -3.28 15.60
C ASP A 179 2.93 -1.98 16.42
N ALA A 180 3.95 -1.14 16.21
CA ALA A 180 4.03 0.19 16.83
C ALA A 180 3.02 1.18 16.24
N LEU A 181 2.47 0.90 15.06
CA LEU A 181 1.47 1.74 14.37
C LEU A 181 0.03 1.30 14.63
N ARG A 182 -0.20 0.20 15.38
CA ARG A 182 -1.56 -0.29 15.64
C ARG A 182 -2.36 0.70 16.51
N PRO A 183 -3.62 1.01 16.14
CA PRO A 183 -4.52 1.77 17.01
C PRO A 183 -4.72 1.05 18.35
N GLY A 184 -4.54 1.74 19.47
CA GLY A 184 -4.84 1.19 20.81
C GLY A 184 -3.64 0.68 21.64
N ARG A 185 -2.40 1.07 21.29
CA ARG A 185 -1.24 0.98 22.20
C ARG A 185 -0.77 2.37 22.64
N THR A 186 -1.60 3.01 23.46
CA THR A 186 -1.22 4.00 24.48
C THR A 186 -2.03 3.71 25.71
#